data_AF-A0A0F9HIA8-F1
#
_entry.id   AF-A0A0F9HIA8-F1
#
_cell.length_a   1.000
_cell.length_b   1.000
_cell.length_c   1.000
_cell.angle_alpha   90.00
_cell.angle_beta   90.00
_cell.angle_gamma   90.00
#
_symmetry.space_group_name_H-M   'P 1'
#
loop_
_entity.id
_entity.type
_entity.pdbx_description
1 polymer ?
#
loop_
_entity_poly.entity_id
_entity_poly.type
_entity_poly.pdbx_seq_one_letter_code
_entity_poly.pdbx_strand_id
1 'polypeptide(L)'
;MKGRCRECGKPVPPGRRSWCGQDCVDAHRLRTDPNFQRLTVFNRDRGVCAECGRDCVALRNDLRPLTSWGSVAATLMSLVKELGGLPDWWRDRYPDFDADKIEHAIKVADELGLLKHVMTRCSMWDMDHVVPLWSGGTNDLPNLRSLCVSCHREATRIGAAERAAMKRCE
;
A
#
# COMPACT_ATOMS: atom_id res chain seq x y z
N MET A 1 31.90 31.85 0.86
CA MET A 1 32.18 30.45 1.28
C MET A 1 31.14 29.54 0.68
N LYS A 2 31.52 28.37 0.15
CA LYS A 2 30.54 27.33 -0.20
C LYS A 2 29.90 26.82 1.10
N GLY A 3 28.59 26.59 1.08
CA GLY A 3 27.83 26.15 2.25
C GLY A 3 28.26 24.76 2.74
N ARG A 4 27.81 24.41 3.95
CA ARG A 4 27.91 23.04 4.48
C ARG A 4 26.73 22.20 4.00
N CYS A 5 26.96 20.90 3.83
CA CYS A 5 25.91 19.94 3.49
C CYS A 5 24.87 19.88 4.61
N ARG A 6 23.59 19.95 4.25
CA ARG A 6 22.49 19.94 5.22
C ARG A 6 22.22 18.57 5.85
N GLU A 7 22.80 17.51 5.30
CA GLU A 7 22.67 16.15 5.83
C GLU A 7 23.83 15.82 6.79
N CYS A 8 25.08 15.87 6.29
CA CYS A 8 26.26 15.41 7.03
C CYS A 8 27.20 16.52 7.50
N GLY A 9 26.91 17.79 7.21
CA GLY A 9 27.74 18.94 7.63
C GLY A 9 29.08 19.12 6.89
N LYS A 10 29.48 18.19 6.01
CA LYS A 10 30.70 18.27 5.19
C LYS A 10 30.65 19.44 4.19
N PRO A 11 31.80 19.99 3.74
CA PRO A 11 31.83 21.01 2.71
C PRO A 11 31.14 20.57 1.41
N VAL A 12 30.34 21.46 0.81
CA VAL A 12 29.68 21.18 -0.49
C VAL A 12 30.69 21.39 -1.63
N PRO A 13 30.90 20.40 -2.54
CA PRO A 13 31.85 20.52 -3.64
C PRO A 13 31.41 21.57 -4.67
N PRO A 14 32.34 22.07 -5.52
CA PRO A 14 31.98 22.90 -6.68
C PRO A 14 30.85 22.29 -7.52
N GLY A 15 29.92 23.12 -8.01
CA GLY A 15 28.79 22.69 -8.84
C GLY A 15 27.55 22.21 -8.07
N ARG A 16 27.62 22.05 -6.75
CA ARG A 16 26.47 21.71 -5.89
C ARG A 16 26.11 22.87 -4.95
N ARG A 17 24.87 22.88 -4.46
CA ARG A 17 24.35 23.94 -3.56
C ARG A 17 24.23 23.52 -2.09
N SER A 18 23.47 22.45 -1.81
CA SER A 18 23.06 22.10 -0.43
C SER A 18 23.53 20.74 0.08
N TRP A 19 24.07 19.90 -0.81
CA TRP A 19 24.39 18.50 -0.52
C TRP A 19 25.78 18.15 -1.06
N CYS A 20 26.55 17.35 -0.31
CA CYS A 20 27.89 16.95 -0.73
C CYS A 20 27.91 15.84 -1.78
N GLY A 21 26.86 15.01 -1.86
CA GLY A 21 26.77 13.83 -2.73
C GLY A 21 25.33 13.33 -2.86
N GLN A 22 25.12 12.29 -3.66
CA GLN A 22 23.78 11.70 -3.86
C GLN A 22 23.28 11.00 -2.60
N ASP A 23 24.15 10.30 -1.87
CA ASP A 23 23.78 9.62 -0.62
C ASP A 23 23.15 10.57 0.41
N CYS A 24 23.66 11.80 0.51
CA CYS A 24 23.08 12.83 1.39
C CYS A 24 21.76 13.39 0.87
N VAL A 25 21.52 13.39 -0.44
CA VAL A 25 20.21 13.74 -1.02
C VAL A 25 19.22 12.64 -0.68
N ASP A 26 19.59 11.38 -0.89
CA ASP A 26 18.72 10.23 -0.70
C ASP A 26 18.40 10.02 0.79
N ALA A 27 19.39 10.17 1.68
CA ALA A 27 19.16 10.15 3.13
C ALA A 27 18.21 11.27 3.58
N HIS A 28 18.37 12.47 3.04
CA HIS A 28 17.45 13.56 3.33
C HIS A 28 16.03 13.23 2.85
N ARG A 29 15.88 12.77 1.60
CA ARG A 29 14.60 12.40 1.00
C ARG A 29 13.94 11.24 1.76
N LEU A 30 14.70 10.26 2.20
CA LEU A 30 14.17 9.16 3.01
C LEU A 30 13.55 9.68 4.31
N ARG A 31 14.09 10.76 4.89
CA ARG A 31 13.50 11.37 6.09
C ARG A 31 12.32 12.28 5.82
N THR A 32 12.26 12.94 4.66
CA THR A 32 11.33 14.07 4.42
C THR A 32 10.35 13.91 3.26
N ASP A 33 10.57 12.96 2.34
CA ASP A 33 9.80 12.74 1.12
C ASP A 33 9.05 11.40 1.18
N PRO A 34 7.73 11.41 1.49
CA PRO A 34 6.93 10.19 1.57
C PRO A 34 6.88 9.36 0.28
N ASN A 35 7.02 10.00 -0.90
CA ASN A 35 7.03 9.28 -2.17
C ASN A 35 8.35 8.53 -2.34
N PHE A 36 9.47 9.14 -1.95
CA PHE A 36 10.77 8.47 -1.96
C PHE A 36 10.82 7.34 -0.92
N GLN A 37 10.21 7.53 0.26
CA GLN A 37 10.06 6.48 1.25
C GLN A 37 9.30 5.27 0.69
N ARG A 38 8.10 5.51 0.12
CA ARG A 38 7.29 4.45 -0.52
C ARG A 38 8.05 3.73 -1.63
N LEU A 39 8.75 4.46 -2.48
CA LEU A 39 9.55 3.87 -3.56
C LEU A 39 10.70 3.00 -3.01
N THR A 40 11.42 3.50 -2.01
CA THR A 40 12.55 2.78 -1.40
C THR A 40 12.08 1.50 -0.72
N VAL A 41 10.97 1.56 0.02
CA VAL A 41 10.35 0.40 0.66
C VAL A 41 9.86 -0.60 -0.39
N PHE A 42 9.19 -0.15 -1.45
CA PHE A 42 8.74 -1.03 -2.52
C PHE A 42 9.91 -1.75 -3.21
N ASN A 43 11.01 -1.04 -3.47
CA ASN A 43 12.19 -1.65 -4.09
C ASN A 43 12.82 -2.73 -3.21
N ARG A 44 12.80 -2.54 -1.89
CA ARG A 44 13.31 -3.51 -0.90
C ARG A 44 12.36 -4.71 -0.74
N ASP A 45 11.08 -4.44 -0.51
CA ASP A 45 10.09 -5.45 -0.07
C ASP A 45 9.32 -6.08 -1.23
N ARG A 46 9.43 -5.51 -2.44
CA ARG A 46 8.68 -5.93 -3.64
C ARG A 46 7.15 -5.94 -3.46
N GLY A 47 6.62 -5.19 -2.47
CA GLY A 47 5.20 -5.19 -2.13
C GLY A 47 4.74 -6.45 -1.39
N VAL A 48 5.67 -7.23 -0.82
CA VAL A 48 5.34 -8.35 0.07
C VAL A 48 5.03 -7.81 1.47
N CYS A 49 3.92 -8.25 2.05
CA CYS A 49 3.52 -7.86 3.39
C CYS A 49 4.49 -8.43 4.44
N ALA A 50 5.08 -7.58 5.26
CA ALA A 50 5.96 -8.00 6.35
C ALA A 50 5.23 -8.84 7.42
N GLU A 51 3.94 -8.60 7.65
CA GLU A 51 3.21 -9.28 8.73
C GLU A 51 2.66 -10.65 8.31
N CYS A 52 2.18 -10.77 7.07
CA CYS A 52 1.48 -11.99 6.63
C CYS A 52 2.09 -12.66 5.39
N GLY A 53 3.17 -12.10 4.82
CA GLY A 53 3.85 -12.65 3.65
C GLY A 53 3.10 -12.52 2.32
N ARG A 54 1.93 -11.87 2.29
CA ARG A 54 1.14 -11.73 1.06
C ARG A 54 1.85 -10.87 0.02
N ASP A 55 1.96 -11.39 -1.20
CA ASP A 55 2.34 -10.62 -2.38
C ASP A 55 1.18 -9.69 -2.81
N CYS A 56 1.35 -8.40 -2.57
CA CYS A 56 0.32 -7.41 -2.88
C CYS A 56 0.31 -6.98 -4.35
N VAL A 57 1.38 -7.27 -5.09
CA VAL A 57 1.46 -7.04 -6.54
C VAL A 57 0.66 -8.12 -7.26
N ALA A 58 0.85 -9.39 -6.87
CA ALA A 58 0.05 -10.51 -7.32
C ALA A 58 -1.43 -10.28 -6.98
N LEU A 59 -1.74 -9.95 -5.72
CA LEU A 59 -3.11 -9.66 -5.30
C LEU A 59 -3.76 -8.56 -6.15
N ARG A 60 -3.05 -7.48 -6.48
CA ARG A 60 -3.59 -6.43 -7.36
C ARG A 60 -3.94 -6.97 -8.74
N ASN A 61 -3.14 -7.89 -9.28
CA ASN A 61 -3.41 -8.49 -10.58
C ASN A 61 -4.63 -9.42 -10.53
N ASP A 62 -4.78 -10.20 -9.45
CA ASP A 62 -5.95 -11.05 -9.22
C ASP A 62 -7.23 -10.23 -9.06
N LEU A 63 -7.13 -9.05 -8.46
CA LEU A 63 -8.24 -8.11 -8.28
C LEU A 63 -8.47 -7.18 -9.48
N ARG A 64 -7.58 -7.19 -10.47
CA ARG A 64 -7.67 -6.36 -11.68
C ARG A 64 -9.03 -6.48 -12.39
N PRO A 65 -9.65 -7.66 -12.53
CA PRO A 65 -10.97 -7.81 -13.14
C PRO A 65 -12.08 -7.00 -12.45
N LEU A 66 -11.95 -6.63 -11.18
CA LEU A 66 -12.94 -5.78 -10.53
C LEU A 66 -12.76 -4.30 -10.91
N THR A 67 -11.52 -3.88 -11.15
CA THR A 67 -11.16 -2.48 -11.45
C THR A 67 -11.24 -2.13 -12.94
N SER A 68 -10.92 -3.06 -13.84
CA SER A 68 -10.84 -2.79 -15.28
C SER A 68 -12.19 -2.68 -15.97
N TRP A 69 -13.27 -3.11 -15.32
CA TRP A 69 -14.60 -3.24 -15.93
C TRP A 69 -15.66 -2.32 -15.33
N GLY A 70 -15.26 -1.21 -14.68
CA GLY A 70 -16.11 -0.06 -14.35
C GLY A 70 -17.49 -0.41 -13.76
N SER A 71 -18.56 0.06 -14.41
CA SER A 71 -19.95 -0.15 -13.97
C SER A 71 -20.45 -1.60 -14.12
N VAL A 72 -19.82 -2.41 -14.99
CA VAL A 72 -20.21 -3.82 -15.19
C VAL A 72 -19.86 -4.64 -13.96
N ALA A 73 -18.68 -4.42 -13.36
CA ALA A 73 -18.27 -5.10 -12.14
C ALA A 73 -19.23 -4.81 -10.97
N ALA A 74 -19.77 -3.59 -10.86
CA ALA A 74 -20.74 -3.23 -9.82
C ALA A 74 -22.06 -3.98 -9.96
N THR A 75 -22.62 -4.03 -11.17
CA THR A 75 -23.83 -4.81 -11.47
C THR A 75 -23.62 -6.31 -11.23
N LEU A 76 -22.44 -6.81 -11.61
CA LEU A 76 -22.08 -8.21 -11.53
C LEU A 76 -21.83 -8.66 -10.07
N MET A 77 -21.25 -7.79 -9.24
CA MET A 77 -21.15 -8.01 -7.78
C MET A 77 -22.52 -8.15 -7.11
N SER A 78 -23.51 -7.36 -7.51
CA SER A 78 -24.87 -7.48 -6.98
C SER A 78 -25.52 -8.81 -7.39
N LEU A 79 -25.39 -9.20 -8.67
CA LEU A 79 -25.93 -10.47 -9.17
C LEU A 79 -25.29 -11.69 -8.48
N VAL A 80 -23.97 -11.70 -8.31
CA VAL A 80 -23.26 -12.78 -7.59
C VAL A 80 -23.72 -12.87 -6.14
N LYS A 81 -23.95 -11.73 -5.48
CA LYS A 81 -24.42 -11.68 -4.09
C LYS A 81 -25.86 -12.16 -3.94
N GLU A 82 -26.73 -11.85 -4.89
CA GLU A 82 -28.15 -12.23 -4.87
C GLU A 82 -28.38 -13.68 -5.28
N LEU A 83 -27.58 -14.19 -6.22
CA LEU A 83 -27.80 -15.49 -6.86
C LEU A 83 -26.80 -16.57 -6.41
N GLY A 84 -25.76 -16.20 -5.64
CA GLY A 84 -24.71 -17.11 -5.20
C GLY A 84 -23.70 -17.50 -6.31
N GLY A 85 -23.74 -16.83 -7.45
CA GLY A 85 -22.89 -17.09 -8.63
C GLY A 85 -23.47 -16.42 -9.88
N LEU A 86 -22.74 -16.49 -11.00
CA LEU A 86 -23.23 -16.00 -12.29
C LEU A 86 -24.16 -17.02 -12.98
N PRO A 87 -25.35 -16.62 -13.45
CA PRO A 87 -26.26 -17.51 -14.17
C PRO A 87 -25.67 -18.06 -15.48
N ASP A 88 -26.05 -19.29 -15.84
CA ASP A 88 -25.58 -19.96 -17.07
C ASP A 88 -25.83 -19.13 -18.34
N TRP A 89 -26.99 -18.51 -18.47
CA TRP A 89 -27.32 -17.66 -19.63
C TRP A 89 -26.39 -16.44 -19.76
N TRP A 90 -25.80 -15.95 -18.66
CA TRP A 90 -24.84 -14.85 -18.70
C TRP A 90 -23.51 -15.33 -19.28
N ARG A 91 -23.08 -16.54 -18.89
CA ARG A 91 -21.88 -17.20 -19.42
C ARG A 91 -22.01 -17.42 -20.93
N ASP A 92 -23.18 -17.86 -21.39
CA ASP A 92 -23.47 -18.05 -22.81
C ASP A 92 -23.51 -16.72 -23.60
N ARG A 93 -24.01 -15.65 -22.97
CA ARG A 93 -24.16 -14.33 -23.62
C ARG A 93 -22.84 -13.56 -23.73
N TYR A 94 -21.90 -13.79 -22.80
CA TYR A 94 -20.62 -13.09 -22.75
C TYR A 94 -19.45 -14.08 -22.62
N PRO A 95 -19.21 -14.93 -23.63
CA PRO A 95 -18.20 -15.99 -23.57
C PRO A 95 -16.76 -15.45 -23.50
N ASP A 96 -16.52 -14.23 -23.99
CA ASP A 96 -15.22 -13.54 -23.87
C ASP A 96 -14.96 -13.01 -22.44
N PHE A 97 -15.97 -13.07 -21.57
CA PHE A 97 -15.91 -12.59 -20.21
C PHE A 97 -15.54 -13.75 -19.29
N ASP A 98 -14.35 -13.68 -18.70
CA ASP A 98 -13.85 -14.70 -17.76
C ASP A 98 -14.58 -14.58 -16.40
N ALA A 99 -15.79 -15.12 -16.38
CA ALA A 99 -16.68 -15.20 -15.23
C ALA A 99 -15.99 -15.78 -14.00
N ASP A 100 -15.19 -16.83 -14.18
CA ASP A 100 -14.49 -17.53 -13.11
C ASP A 100 -13.42 -16.63 -12.47
N LYS A 101 -12.68 -15.85 -13.27
CA LYS A 101 -11.73 -14.85 -12.72
C LYS A 101 -12.42 -13.77 -11.91
N ILE A 102 -13.62 -13.33 -12.29
CA ILE A 102 -14.34 -12.30 -11.55
C ILE A 102 -14.94 -12.86 -10.26
N GLU A 103 -15.57 -14.04 -10.31
CA GLU A 103 -16.06 -14.72 -9.12
C GLU A 103 -14.92 -14.97 -8.13
N HIS A 104 -13.76 -15.43 -8.61
CA HIS A 104 -12.55 -15.57 -7.81
C HIS A 104 -12.11 -14.23 -7.19
N ALA A 105 -12.03 -13.17 -7.99
CA ALA A 105 -11.63 -11.84 -7.50
C ALA A 105 -12.60 -11.27 -6.45
N ILE A 106 -13.92 -11.46 -6.62
CA ILE A 106 -14.94 -11.07 -5.64
C ILE A 106 -14.71 -11.83 -4.33
N LYS A 107 -14.54 -13.16 -4.41
CA LYS A 107 -14.30 -14.01 -3.24
C LYS A 107 -13.05 -13.59 -2.47
N VAL A 108 -11.92 -13.42 -3.16
CA VAL A 108 -10.67 -12.94 -2.56
C VAL A 108 -10.84 -11.55 -1.94
N ALA A 109 -11.51 -10.63 -2.64
CA ALA A 109 -11.75 -9.29 -2.12
C ALA A 109 -12.65 -9.29 -0.87
N ASP A 110 -13.65 -10.17 -0.80
CA ASP A 110 -14.55 -10.28 0.35
C ASP A 110 -13.84 -10.89 1.56
N GLU A 111 -13.15 -12.03 1.38
CA GLU A 111 -12.38 -12.72 2.43
C GLU A 111 -11.33 -11.80 3.08
N LEU A 112 -10.77 -10.87 2.31
CA LEU A 112 -9.78 -9.90 2.77
C LEU A 112 -10.37 -8.56 3.23
N GLY A 113 -11.69 -8.39 3.15
CA GLY A 113 -12.38 -7.14 3.50
C GLY A 113 -11.98 -5.96 2.61
N LEU A 114 -11.67 -6.23 1.35
CA LEU A 114 -11.13 -5.29 0.35
C LEU A 114 -12.15 -4.79 -0.68
N LEU A 115 -13.37 -5.33 -0.76
CA LEU A 115 -14.36 -4.94 -1.79
C LEU A 115 -14.50 -3.41 -2.00
N LYS A 116 -14.53 -2.62 -0.92
CA LYS A 116 -14.61 -1.14 -0.97
C LYS A 116 -13.30 -0.46 -1.38
N HIS A 117 -12.19 -1.15 -1.20
CA HIS A 117 -10.82 -0.66 -1.40
C HIS A 117 -10.27 -1.00 -2.79
N VAL A 118 -10.75 -2.08 -3.41
CA VAL A 118 -10.29 -2.50 -4.75
C VAL A 118 -10.49 -1.38 -5.78
N MET A 119 -11.65 -0.71 -5.74
CA MET A 119 -12.01 0.34 -6.70
C MET A 119 -11.34 1.70 -6.46
N THR A 120 -10.84 1.94 -5.25
CA THR A 120 -10.41 3.28 -4.82
C THR A 120 -8.89 3.40 -4.65
N ARG A 121 -8.15 2.32 -4.88
CA ARG A 121 -6.70 2.25 -4.60
C ARG A 121 -5.91 1.77 -5.81
N CYS A 122 -4.76 2.41 -6.05
CA CYS A 122 -3.82 2.01 -7.10
C CYS A 122 -2.89 0.85 -6.70
N SER A 123 -2.88 0.45 -5.43
CA SER A 123 -2.06 -0.65 -4.91
C SER A 123 -2.70 -1.31 -3.68
N MET A 124 -2.42 -2.60 -3.49
CA MET A 124 -2.95 -3.42 -2.39
C MET A 124 -2.00 -3.50 -1.19
N TRP A 125 -1.05 -2.57 -1.10
CA TRP A 125 -0.15 -2.41 0.04
C TRP A 125 -0.06 -0.94 0.46
N ASP A 126 0.45 -0.72 1.66
CA ASP A 126 0.82 0.58 2.22
C ASP A 126 2.19 0.48 2.88
N MET A 127 2.89 1.61 2.93
CA MET A 127 4.08 1.76 3.76
C MET A 127 3.64 2.09 5.18
N ASP A 128 4.19 1.35 6.13
CA ASP A 128 3.95 1.54 7.56
C ASP A 128 5.27 1.68 8.32
N HIS A 129 5.20 2.17 9.54
CA HIS A 129 6.32 2.20 10.47
C HIS A 129 6.29 0.96 11.38
N VAL A 130 7.44 0.32 11.60
CA VAL A 130 7.57 -0.79 12.58
C VAL A 130 7.33 -0.25 13.99
N VAL A 131 8.05 0.81 14.35
CA VAL A 131 7.79 1.64 15.52
C VAL A 131 7.15 2.94 15.03
N PRO A 132 5.92 3.29 15.44
CA PRO A 132 5.24 4.46 14.93
C PRO A 132 5.89 5.76 15.43
N LEU A 133 5.79 6.84 14.64
CA LEU A 133 6.41 8.14 14.95
C LEU A 133 6.01 8.70 16.33
N TRP A 134 4.75 8.51 16.73
CA TRP A 134 4.26 8.98 18.04
C TRP A 134 4.87 8.23 19.23
N SER A 135 5.47 7.05 18.99
CA SER A 135 6.16 6.22 19.98
C SER A 135 7.69 6.27 19.80
N GLY A 136 8.21 7.33 19.16
CA GLY A 136 9.66 7.51 18.95
C GLY A 136 10.22 6.82 17.72
N GLY A 137 9.37 6.34 16.81
CA GLY A 137 9.80 5.81 15.51
C GLY A 137 10.48 6.83 14.61
N THR A 138 11.24 6.34 13.62
CA THR A 138 11.92 7.17 12.61
C THR A 138 11.48 6.83 11.19
N ASN A 139 11.83 7.67 10.22
CA ASN A 139 11.62 7.41 8.79
C ASN A 139 12.78 6.65 8.14
N ASP A 140 13.70 6.09 8.93
CA ASP A 140 14.83 5.34 8.38
C ASP A 140 14.33 4.02 7.79
N LEU A 141 14.96 3.57 6.71
CA LEU A 141 14.50 2.41 5.95
C LEU A 141 14.25 1.17 6.85
N PRO A 142 15.11 0.83 7.84
CA PRO A 142 14.84 -0.32 8.73
C PRO A 142 13.56 -0.21 9.56
N ASN A 143 13.09 1.01 9.85
CA ASN A 143 11.84 1.25 10.58
C ASN A 143 10.62 1.38 9.66
N LEU A 144 10.81 1.31 8.34
CA LEU A 144 9.72 1.28 7.38
C LEU A 144 9.48 -0.16 6.91
N ARG A 145 8.22 -0.52 6.61
CA ARG A 145 7.82 -1.84 6.11
C ARG A 145 6.66 -1.75 5.12
N SER A 146 6.58 -2.70 4.19
CA SER A 146 5.37 -2.94 3.39
C SER A 146 4.34 -3.75 4.18
N LEU A 147 3.11 -3.26 4.26
CA LEU A 147 1.96 -4.02 4.76
C LEU A 147 0.87 -4.11 3.70
N CYS A 148 0.20 -5.25 3.57
CA CYS A 148 -1.03 -5.32 2.77
C CYS A 148 -2.13 -4.44 3.38
N VAL A 149 -3.11 -4.01 2.58
CA VAL A 149 -4.18 -3.10 3.04
C VAL A 149 -4.92 -3.63 4.27
N SER A 150 -5.18 -4.94 4.38
CA SER A 150 -5.84 -5.51 5.55
C SER A 150 -4.98 -5.39 6.81
N CYS A 151 -3.70 -5.77 6.75
CA CYS A 151 -2.77 -5.66 7.87
C CYS A 151 -2.50 -4.20 8.28
N HIS A 152 -2.36 -3.29 7.32
CA HIS A 152 -2.14 -1.87 7.60
C HIS A 152 -3.35 -1.23 8.30
N ARG A 153 -4.57 -1.60 7.90
CA ARG A 153 -5.80 -1.13 8.58
C ARG A 153 -5.86 -1.62 10.02
N GLU A 154 -5.47 -2.87 10.26
CA GLU A 154 -5.42 -3.42 11.61
C GLU A 154 -4.36 -2.73 12.47
N ALA A 155 -3.16 -2.51 11.94
CA ALA A 155 -2.11 -1.74 12.60
C ALA A 155 -2.57 -0.30 12.93
N THR A 156 -3.26 0.35 12.00
CA THR A 156 -3.85 1.69 12.22
C THR A 156 -4.88 1.68 13.35
N ARG A 157 -5.74 0.65 13.40
CA ARG A 157 -6.78 0.49 14.42
C ARG A 157 -6.16 0.29 15.80
N ILE A 158 -5.18 -0.60 15.92
CA ILE A 158 -4.42 -0.85 17.16
C ILE A 158 -3.74 0.45 17.62
N GLY A 159 -2.95 1.08 16.74
CA GLY A 159 -2.23 2.31 17.08
C GLY A 159 -3.15 3.48 17.44
N ALA A 160 -4.36 3.56 16.86
CA ALA A 160 -5.35 4.54 17.27
C ALA A 160 -5.88 4.29 18.69
N ALA A 161 -6.11 3.03 19.06
CA ALA A 161 -6.52 2.66 20.42
C ALA A 161 -5.43 2.96 21.45
N GLU A 162 -4.17 2.67 21.14
CA GLU A 162 -3.01 2.97 22.00
C GLU A 162 -2.84 4.47 22.22
N ARG A 163 -2.86 5.28 21.15
CA ARG A 163 -2.81 6.75 21.28
C ARG A 163 -3.96 7.31 22.11
N ALA A 164 -5.16 6.76 21.95
CA ALA A 164 -6.30 7.17 22.74
C ALA A 164 -6.14 6.78 24.21
N ALA A 165 -5.49 5.66 24.52
CA ALA A 165 -5.18 5.25 25.88
C ALA A 165 -4.14 6.17 26.53
N MET A 166 -3.05 6.52 25.84
CA MET A 166 -2.04 7.44 26.38
C MET A 166 -2.63 8.80 26.74
N LYS A 167 -3.46 9.38 25.85
CA LYS A 167 -4.16 10.65 26.11
C LYS A 167 -5.11 10.64 27.32
N ARG A 168 -5.54 9.46 27.78
CA ARG A 168 -6.40 9.32 28.98
C ARG A 168 -5.60 9.22 30.27
N CYS A 169 -4.30 8.92 30.19
CA CYS A 169 -3.40 8.80 31.32
C CYS A 169 -2.57 10.07 31.56
N GLU A 170 -2.64 11.04 30.65
CA GLU A 170 -2.09 12.41 30.75
C GLU A 170 -3.12 13.36 31.37
#